data_AF-A0A316FSX0-F1
#
_entry.id   AF-A0A316FSX0-F1
#
_cell.length_a   1.000
_cell.length_b   1.000
_cell.length_c   1.000
_cell.angle_alpha   90.00
_cell.angle_beta   90.00
_cell.angle_gamma   90.00
#
_symmetry.space_group_name_H-M   'P 1'
#
loop_
_entity.id
_entity.type
_entity.pdbx_description
1 polymer ?
#
loop_
_entity_poly.entity_id
_entity_poly.type
_entity_poly.pdbx_seq_one_letter_code
_entity_poly.pdbx_strand_id
1 'polypeptide(L)'
;MNSVVISTEWAFTILLAFGVLWVAFGWWLGRSNKSLDDFMLAGRNVGFAFASATAMATWITSNTTLVAPQLTYQFGIWGMVGYSMAALGLLLFAPMAQRIKALMPHGHTCGDFIRMRYGFWAWIVFLIVSLFYAFGWLVSLGMAGGILLSALSGLDYHIGMTAILVICVCYTLLGGLKAVIATDFVQTIIILSGVVLIAYIGITEVGLDTIHSTVSEESPQLLNLLFPAAIMFLFNNVFFGIGEIFHSNVWWSRAFAFKEKIGKRAFLLSGMLWMPIPIVTGFAALAASSLNVYPPSADMIGPLIAAKLLGKIGAIFVFIVVFSALASSLDSLLAATSDLITKDIYKGLINKQADKQKLFKISKYSILILGVITWILCLPKMTTLGALLNFTGAFVASTIWPIVFGLYYRRLNGVGAALAMALGTSCGLLAYWLVGFYVAALTSCLVSLVICLFALVLKDQKFEWKDLQQ
;
A
#
# COMPACT_ATOMS: atom_id res chain seq x y z
N MET A 1 -24.39 23.33 -6.84
CA MET A 1 -23.27 24.31 -6.81
C MET A 1 -22.10 23.62 -6.14
N ASN A 2 -20.96 23.49 -6.83
CA ASN A 2 -19.78 22.79 -6.33
C ASN A 2 -19.28 23.48 -5.06
N SER A 3 -19.59 22.92 -3.88
CA SER A 3 -18.96 23.33 -2.63
C SER A 3 -17.56 22.74 -2.58
N VAL A 4 -16.69 23.30 -3.41
CA VAL A 4 -15.26 23.05 -3.34
C VAL A 4 -14.81 23.43 -1.92
N VAL A 5 -14.10 22.52 -1.26
CA VAL A 5 -13.82 22.65 0.17
C VAL A 5 -12.74 23.69 0.47
N ILE A 6 -11.79 23.85 -0.45
CA ILE A 6 -10.69 24.83 -0.37
C ILE A 6 -10.57 25.57 -1.71
N SER A 7 -10.20 26.86 -1.71
CA SER A 7 -9.94 27.53 -3.00
C SER A 7 -8.79 26.86 -3.75
N THR A 8 -8.86 26.89 -5.08
CA THR A 8 -7.84 26.30 -5.95
C THR A 8 -6.47 26.95 -5.74
N GLU A 9 -6.42 28.26 -5.45
CA GLU A 9 -5.20 29.00 -5.12
C GLU A 9 -4.52 28.46 -3.85
N TRP A 10 -5.31 28.22 -2.79
CA TRP A 10 -4.80 27.67 -1.53
C TRP A 10 -4.28 26.25 -1.74
N ALA A 11 -5.00 25.42 -2.48
CA ALA A 11 -4.55 24.07 -2.79
C ALA A 11 -3.24 24.05 -3.60
N PHE A 12 -3.12 24.90 -4.62
CA PHE A 12 -1.88 25.03 -5.39
C PHE A 12 -0.72 25.51 -4.52
N THR A 13 -0.97 26.48 -3.63
CA THR A 13 0.02 26.99 -2.68
C THR A 13 0.50 25.90 -1.72
N ILE A 14 -0.43 25.11 -1.16
CA ILE A 14 -0.10 23.98 -0.28
C ILE A 14 0.72 22.93 -1.03
N LEU A 15 0.31 22.55 -2.25
CA LEU A 15 1.03 21.58 -3.08
C LEU A 15 2.47 22.04 -3.37
N LEU A 16 2.65 23.31 -3.75
CA LEU A 16 3.99 23.86 -3.99
C LEU A 16 4.82 23.93 -2.72
N ALA A 17 4.26 24.42 -1.61
CA ALA A 17 4.98 24.55 -0.35
C ALA A 17 5.44 23.18 0.18
N PHE A 18 4.53 22.20 0.25
CA PHE A 18 4.88 20.84 0.65
C PHE A 18 5.80 20.16 -0.36
N GLY A 19 5.59 20.40 -1.66
CA GLY A 19 6.44 19.88 -2.71
C GLY A 19 7.90 20.34 -2.58
N VAL A 20 8.11 21.65 -2.43
CA VAL A 20 9.44 22.23 -2.22
C VAL A 20 10.05 21.72 -0.91
N LEU A 21 9.27 21.66 0.17
CA LEU A 21 9.72 21.15 1.46
C LEU A 21 10.19 19.69 1.34
N TRP A 22 9.41 18.81 0.74
CA TRP A 22 9.78 17.40 0.59
C TRP A 22 10.95 17.19 -0.36
N VAL A 23 11.02 17.93 -1.47
CA VAL A 23 12.15 17.87 -2.39
C VAL A 23 13.44 18.36 -1.72
N ALA A 24 13.39 19.48 -0.99
CA ALA A 24 14.52 19.98 -0.23
C ALA A 24 14.96 19.01 0.88
N PHE A 25 14.00 18.42 1.59
CA PHE A 25 14.26 17.45 2.64
C PHE A 25 14.87 16.15 2.10
N GLY A 26 14.32 15.63 1.00
CA GLY A 26 14.84 14.45 0.31
C GLY A 26 16.24 14.68 -0.25
N TRP A 27 16.51 15.85 -0.82
CA TRP A 27 17.86 16.24 -1.24
C TRP A 27 18.85 16.32 -0.08
N TRP A 28 18.45 16.95 1.03
CA TRP A 28 19.29 17.10 2.20
C TRP A 28 19.71 15.73 2.77
N LEU A 29 18.77 14.80 2.93
CA LEU A 29 19.06 13.43 3.37
C LEU A 29 19.86 12.65 2.31
N GLY A 30 19.54 12.86 1.04
CA GLY A 30 20.15 12.18 -0.10
C GLY A 30 21.65 12.44 -0.27
N ARG A 31 22.16 13.59 0.20
CA ARG A 31 23.60 13.91 0.22
C ARG A 31 24.44 12.89 0.99
N SER A 32 23.84 12.17 1.92
CA SER A 32 24.51 11.14 2.71
C SER A 32 24.61 9.78 2.00
N ASN A 33 23.95 9.60 0.85
CA ASN A 33 23.92 8.32 0.14
C ASN A 33 25.20 8.14 -0.69
N LYS A 34 26.13 7.33 -0.19
CA LYS A 34 27.42 7.05 -0.85
C LYS A 34 27.48 5.68 -1.51
N SER A 35 26.57 4.79 -1.13
CA SER A 35 26.50 3.42 -1.62
C SER A 35 25.07 3.03 -2.07
N LEU A 36 24.98 1.91 -2.77
CA LEU A 36 23.70 1.33 -3.17
C LEU A 36 22.85 0.92 -1.96
N ASP A 37 23.47 0.40 -0.89
CA ASP A 37 22.77 0.02 0.34
C ASP A 37 22.25 1.25 1.12
N ASP A 38 22.93 2.39 1.04
CA ASP A 38 22.41 3.65 1.59
C ASP A 38 21.14 4.10 0.86
N PHE A 39 21.14 3.96 -0.47
CA PHE A 39 20.02 4.38 -1.32
C PHE A 39 18.82 3.45 -1.23
N MET A 40 19.04 2.14 -1.38
CA MET A 40 17.97 1.15 -1.42
C MET A 40 17.48 0.75 -0.04
N LEU A 41 18.36 0.71 0.96
CA LEU A 41 18.07 0.09 2.27
C LEU A 41 18.36 1.01 3.45
N ALA A 42 18.50 2.32 3.21
CA ALA A 42 18.79 3.33 4.25
C ALA A 42 20.00 2.95 5.14
N GLY A 43 20.99 2.25 4.56
CA GLY A 43 22.20 1.80 5.28
C GLY A 43 21.93 0.70 6.31
N ARG A 44 20.76 0.03 6.26
CA ARG A 44 20.36 -1.08 7.16
C ARG A 44 20.36 -0.73 8.65
N ASN A 45 20.22 0.55 8.99
CA ASN A 45 20.39 1.07 10.36
C ASN A 45 19.16 1.84 10.86
N VAL A 46 17.97 1.53 10.36
CA VAL A 46 16.73 2.21 10.77
C VAL A 46 16.34 1.75 12.18
N GLY A 47 16.18 2.69 13.12
CA GLY A 47 15.81 2.43 14.50
C GLY A 47 14.31 2.14 14.70
N PHE A 48 13.93 1.70 15.90
CA PHE A 48 12.57 1.21 16.19
C PHE A 48 11.46 2.23 15.93
N ALA A 49 11.64 3.49 16.33
CA ALA A 49 10.64 4.55 16.13
C ALA A 49 10.37 4.79 14.63
N PHE A 50 11.43 5.06 13.86
CA PHE A 50 11.32 5.23 12.40
C PHE A 50 10.81 3.97 11.70
N ALA A 51 11.23 2.77 12.14
CA ALA A 51 10.79 1.49 11.57
C ALA A 51 9.28 1.27 11.77
N SER A 52 8.76 1.57 12.96
CA SER A 52 7.33 1.40 13.26
C SER A 52 6.50 2.46 12.53
N ALA A 53 6.99 3.70 12.50
CA ALA A 53 6.33 4.80 11.80
C ALA A 53 6.27 4.54 10.29
N THR A 54 7.38 4.24 9.63
CA THR A 54 7.38 3.99 8.17
C THR A 54 6.53 2.78 7.80
N ALA A 55 6.62 1.66 8.53
CA ALA A 55 5.79 0.50 8.23
C ALA A 55 4.29 0.77 8.43
N MET A 56 3.93 1.67 9.35
CA MET A 56 2.55 2.10 9.49
C MET A 56 2.15 3.10 8.40
N ALA A 57 2.97 4.14 8.16
CA ALA A 57 2.75 5.21 7.17
C ALA A 57 2.41 4.62 5.80
N THR A 58 3.25 3.70 5.35
CA THR A 58 3.11 3.04 4.05
C THR A 58 1.82 2.24 3.93
N TRP A 59 1.27 1.76 5.06
CA TRP A 59 -0.03 1.09 5.06
C TRP A 59 -1.19 2.06 5.17
N ILE A 60 -0.99 3.25 5.73
CA ILE A 60 -1.99 4.32 5.72
C ILE A 60 -1.97 4.97 4.32
N THR A 61 -2.60 4.26 3.39
CA THR A 61 -2.75 4.74 2.03
C THR A 61 -3.90 5.74 1.94
N SER A 62 -3.97 6.48 0.84
CA SER A 62 -5.17 7.27 0.50
C SER A 62 -6.45 6.43 0.55
N ASN A 63 -6.35 5.15 0.15
CA ASN A 63 -7.47 4.23 0.19
C ASN A 63 -7.95 4.01 1.64
N THR A 64 -7.05 3.98 2.62
CA THR A 64 -7.41 3.84 4.04
C THR A 64 -8.28 4.99 4.52
N THR A 65 -7.95 6.22 4.14
CA THR A 65 -8.70 7.41 4.54
C THR A 65 -10.01 7.63 3.75
N LEU A 66 -10.25 6.88 2.67
CA LEU A 66 -11.34 7.15 1.72
C LEU A 66 -12.23 5.94 1.48
N VAL A 67 -11.62 4.81 1.14
CA VAL A 67 -12.31 3.55 0.91
C VAL A 67 -12.88 3.02 2.23
N ALA A 68 -12.24 3.24 3.38
CA ALA A 68 -12.84 2.83 4.66
C ALA A 68 -14.16 3.60 4.98
N PRO A 69 -14.22 4.94 4.90
CA PRO A 69 -15.49 5.68 4.93
C PRO A 69 -16.51 5.22 3.87
N GLN A 70 -16.08 5.05 2.62
CA GLN A 70 -16.94 4.60 1.51
C GLN A 70 -17.57 3.24 1.81
N LEU A 71 -16.76 2.26 2.22
CA LEU A 71 -17.25 0.93 2.55
C LEU A 71 -18.15 0.93 3.77
N THR A 72 -17.90 1.81 4.74
CA THR A 72 -18.77 1.96 5.92
C THR A 72 -20.11 2.57 5.52
N TYR A 73 -20.11 3.54 4.61
CA TYR A 73 -21.34 4.10 4.05
C TYR A 73 -22.16 3.07 3.25
N GLN A 74 -21.49 2.09 2.63
CA GLN A 74 -22.16 1.04 1.83
C GLN A 74 -22.53 -0.22 2.62
N PHE A 75 -21.69 -0.64 3.56
CA PHE A 75 -21.76 -1.93 4.25
C PHE A 75 -21.81 -1.80 5.79
N GLY A 76 -21.86 -0.58 6.30
CA GLY A 76 -22.00 -0.32 7.73
C GLY A 76 -20.78 -0.74 8.53
N ILE A 77 -21.02 -1.29 9.73
CA ILE A 77 -19.96 -1.72 10.67
C ILE A 77 -18.97 -2.67 10.00
N TRP A 78 -19.44 -3.57 9.15
CA TRP A 78 -18.57 -4.50 8.43
C TRP A 78 -17.64 -3.83 7.42
N GLY A 79 -18.02 -2.67 6.87
CA GLY A 79 -17.15 -1.90 5.98
C GLY A 79 -15.88 -1.45 6.69
N MET A 80 -16.03 -0.83 7.87
CA MET A 80 -14.88 -0.35 8.67
C MET A 80 -14.09 -1.48 9.33
N VAL A 81 -14.78 -2.45 9.95
CA VAL A 81 -14.12 -3.59 10.60
C VAL A 81 -13.40 -4.42 9.54
N GLY A 82 -14.02 -4.62 8.38
CA GLY A 82 -13.43 -5.45 7.35
C GLY A 82 -12.23 -4.84 6.67
N TYR A 83 -12.24 -3.52 6.48
CA TYR A 83 -11.04 -2.82 6.04
C TYR A 83 -9.95 -2.85 7.12
N SER A 84 -10.32 -2.69 8.40
CA SER A 84 -9.40 -2.75 9.54
C SER A 84 -8.69 -4.11 9.67
N MET A 85 -9.32 -5.20 9.24
CA MET A 85 -8.68 -6.52 9.21
C MET A 85 -7.49 -6.62 8.25
N ALA A 86 -7.28 -5.66 7.35
CA ALA A 86 -6.05 -5.60 6.56
C ALA A 86 -4.79 -5.38 7.44
N ALA A 87 -4.93 -4.92 8.70
CA ALA A 87 -3.85 -4.93 9.69
C ALA A 87 -3.25 -6.33 9.92
N LEU A 88 -4.03 -7.40 9.70
CA LEU A 88 -3.54 -8.76 9.82
C LEU A 88 -2.33 -9.02 8.91
N GLY A 89 -2.24 -8.36 7.74
CA GLY A 89 -1.06 -8.48 6.88
C GLY A 89 0.21 -7.99 7.58
N LEU A 90 0.19 -6.83 8.26
CA LEU A 90 1.35 -6.32 9.01
C LEU A 90 1.68 -7.21 10.21
N LEU A 91 0.65 -7.63 10.95
CA LEU A 91 0.79 -8.48 12.13
C LEU A 91 1.39 -9.85 11.77
N LEU A 92 0.94 -10.46 10.67
CA LEU A 92 1.45 -11.75 10.19
C LEU A 92 2.80 -11.62 9.47
N PHE A 93 3.10 -10.46 8.89
CA PHE A 93 4.41 -10.19 8.31
C PHE A 93 5.48 -9.97 9.38
N ALA A 94 5.12 -9.56 10.60
CA ALA A 94 6.07 -9.34 11.69
C ALA A 94 7.02 -10.53 11.98
N PRO A 95 6.55 -11.78 12.19
CA PRO A 95 7.45 -12.93 12.33
C PRO A 95 8.22 -13.22 11.03
N MET A 96 7.63 -12.97 9.86
CA MET A 96 8.31 -13.14 8.56
C MET A 96 9.46 -12.16 8.39
N ALA A 97 9.30 -10.89 8.74
CA ALA A 97 10.35 -9.88 8.64
C ALA A 97 11.61 -10.29 9.44
N GLN A 98 11.42 -10.83 10.65
CA GLN A 98 12.52 -11.38 11.44
C GLN A 98 13.15 -12.61 10.77
N ARG A 99 12.32 -13.50 10.21
CA ARG A 99 12.78 -14.71 9.51
C ARG A 99 13.56 -14.36 8.24
N ILE A 100 13.06 -13.44 7.42
CA ILE A 100 13.69 -12.92 6.20
C ILE A 100 15.06 -12.34 6.54
N LYS A 101 15.15 -11.46 7.55
CA LYS A 101 16.42 -10.86 7.97
C LYS A 101 17.44 -11.91 8.41
N ALA A 102 17.00 -12.94 9.14
CA ALA A 102 17.87 -14.01 9.62
C ALA A 102 18.36 -14.95 8.50
N LEU A 103 17.52 -15.20 7.49
CA LEU A 103 17.86 -16.05 6.34
C LEU A 103 18.70 -15.31 5.30
N MET A 104 18.45 -14.01 5.10
CA MET A 104 19.04 -13.20 4.04
C MET A 104 19.64 -11.89 4.60
N PRO A 105 20.70 -11.96 5.41
CA PRO A 105 21.32 -10.76 6.00
C PRO A 105 21.83 -9.76 4.95
N HIS A 106 22.20 -10.27 3.76
CA HIS A 106 22.71 -9.50 2.63
C HIS A 106 21.68 -9.30 1.50
N GLY A 107 20.44 -9.76 1.67
CA GLY A 107 19.39 -9.64 0.65
C GLY A 107 18.99 -8.19 0.36
N HIS A 108 18.55 -7.91 -0.87
CA HIS A 108 18.07 -6.59 -1.30
C HIS A 108 16.59 -6.57 -1.64
N THR A 109 16.07 -7.62 -2.30
CA THR A 109 14.68 -7.64 -2.76
C THR A 109 13.94 -8.93 -2.40
N CYS A 110 12.61 -8.91 -2.45
CA CYS A 110 11.81 -10.14 -2.44
C CYS A 110 12.07 -11.03 -3.66
N GLY A 111 12.44 -10.45 -4.80
CA GLY A 111 12.82 -11.20 -6.00
C GLY A 111 14.09 -12.03 -5.79
N ASP A 112 15.09 -11.49 -5.09
CA ASP A 112 16.30 -12.25 -4.70
C ASP A 112 15.93 -13.51 -3.91
N PHE A 113 14.98 -13.39 -2.96
CA PHE A 113 14.50 -14.53 -2.19
C PHE A 113 13.90 -15.61 -3.09
N ILE A 114 12.97 -15.24 -3.97
CA ILE A 114 12.32 -16.20 -4.88
C ILE A 114 13.35 -16.86 -5.80
N ARG A 115 14.31 -16.08 -6.34
CA ARG A 115 15.37 -16.61 -7.20
C ARG A 115 16.23 -17.64 -6.49
N MET A 116 16.70 -17.33 -5.29
CA MET A 116 17.56 -18.24 -4.53
C MET A 116 16.79 -19.44 -3.97
N ARG A 117 15.53 -19.24 -3.56
CA ARG A 117 14.72 -20.30 -2.95
C ARG A 117 14.12 -21.27 -3.97
N TYR A 118 13.74 -20.78 -5.15
CA TYR A 118 12.93 -21.52 -6.12
C TYR A 118 13.53 -21.57 -7.52
N GLY A 119 14.62 -20.85 -7.77
CA GLY A 119 15.29 -20.85 -9.06
C GLY A 119 14.66 -19.93 -10.09
N PHE A 120 15.20 -19.99 -11.31
CA PHE A 120 14.95 -19.01 -12.37
C PHE A 120 13.48 -18.91 -12.80
N TRP A 121 12.80 -20.03 -13.05
CA TRP A 121 11.44 -20.00 -13.60
C TRP A 121 10.40 -19.44 -12.62
N ALA A 122 10.46 -19.83 -11.35
CA ALA A 122 9.60 -19.26 -10.32
C ALA A 122 9.84 -17.76 -10.14
N TRP A 123 11.11 -17.35 -10.23
CA TRP A 123 11.49 -15.95 -10.16
C TRP A 123 10.96 -15.13 -11.34
N ILE A 124 11.01 -15.64 -12.58
CA ILE A 124 10.40 -14.95 -13.73
C ILE A 124 8.89 -14.77 -13.54
N VAL A 125 8.17 -15.82 -13.11
CA VAL A 125 6.73 -15.72 -12.82
C VAL A 125 6.48 -14.66 -11.74
N PHE A 126 7.26 -14.68 -10.65
CA PHE A 126 7.15 -13.69 -9.58
C PHE A 126 7.41 -12.27 -10.09
N LEU A 127 8.41 -12.04 -10.94
CA LEU A 127 8.70 -10.71 -11.50
C LEU A 127 7.56 -10.21 -12.38
N ILE A 128 6.93 -11.08 -13.17
CA ILE A 128 5.74 -10.71 -13.96
C ILE A 128 4.62 -10.28 -13.01
N VAL A 129 4.30 -11.10 -12.01
CA VAL A 129 3.31 -10.76 -10.98
C VAL A 129 3.63 -9.42 -10.30
N SER A 130 4.89 -9.22 -9.92
CA SER A 130 5.36 -8.02 -9.25
C SER A 130 5.25 -6.77 -10.10
N LEU A 131 5.64 -6.81 -11.38
CA LEU A 131 5.58 -5.66 -12.26
C LEU A 131 4.14 -5.26 -12.59
N PHE A 132 3.27 -6.22 -12.91
CA PHE A 132 1.85 -5.92 -13.17
C PHE A 132 1.17 -5.33 -11.94
N TYR A 133 1.43 -5.90 -10.77
CA TYR A 133 0.93 -5.35 -9.51
C TYR A 133 1.46 -3.92 -9.26
N ALA A 134 2.77 -3.71 -9.36
CA ALA A 134 3.40 -2.42 -9.10
C ALA A 134 2.88 -1.32 -10.03
N PHE A 135 2.76 -1.58 -11.33
CA PHE A 135 2.21 -0.60 -12.28
C PHE A 135 0.74 -0.31 -11.99
N GLY A 136 -0.09 -1.33 -11.75
CA GLY A 136 -1.49 -1.12 -11.41
C GLY A 136 -1.66 -0.30 -10.13
N TRP A 137 -0.81 -0.53 -9.12
CA TRP A 137 -0.87 0.24 -7.88
C TRP A 137 -0.31 1.67 -8.04
N LEU A 138 0.77 1.87 -8.80
CA LEU A 138 1.28 3.21 -9.14
C LEU A 138 0.24 4.05 -9.88
N VAL A 139 -0.43 3.46 -10.87
CA VAL A 139 -1.52 4.12 -11.61
C VAL A 139 -2.68 4.44 -10.69
N SER A 140 -3.07 3.50 -9.82
CA SER A 140 -4.12 3.73 -8.82
C SER A 140 -3.79 4.93 -7.92
N LEU A 141 -2.58 5.00 -7.35
CA LEU A 141 -2.16 6.11 -6.48
C LEU A 141 -2.06 7.44 -7.22
N GLY A 142 -1.54 7.45 -8.46
CA GLY A 142 -1.47 8.64 -9.30
C GLY A 142 -2.86 9.19 -9.65
N MET A 143 -3.77 8.31 -10.08
CA MET A 143 -5.16 8.67 -10.35
C MET A 143 -5.88 9.17 -9.10
N ALA A 144 -5.67 8.51 -7.95
CA ALA A 144 -6.23 8.93 -6.68
C ALA A 144 -5.80 10.36 -6.35
N GLY A 145 -4.52 10.68 -6.51
CA GLY A 145 -4.04 12.05 -6.31
C GLY A 145 -4.74 13.08 -7.18
N GLY A 146 -4.90 12.83 -8.48
CA GLY A 146 -5.63 13.75 -9.36
C GLY A 146 -7.11 13.92 -8.97
N ILE A 147 -7.82 12.81 -8.72
CA ILE A 147 -9.24 12.82 -8.39
C ILE A 147 -9.47 13.57 -7.07
N LEU A 148 -8.64 13.30 -6.07
CA LEU A 148 -8.86 13.82 -4.71
C LEU A 148 -8.52 15.29 -4.58
N LEU A 149 -7.42 15.72 -5.20
CA LEU A 149 -7.08 17.14 -5.23
C LEU A 149 -8.16 17.91 -6.01
N SER A 150 -8.70 17.33 -7.07
CA SER A 150 -9.82 17.93 -7.81
C SER A 150 -11.10 18.02 -6.98
N ALA A 151 -11.48 16.95 -6.28
CA ALA A 151 -12.65 16.89 -5.43
C ALA A 151 -12.60 17.89 -4.25
N LEU A 152 -11.43 18.03 -3.61
CA LEU A 152 -11.27 18.86 -2.44
C LEU A 152 -11.11 20.35 -2.77
N SER A 153 -10.47 20.68 -3.89
CA SER A 153 -10.08 22.06 -4.20
C SER A 153 -10.48 22.58 -5.58
N GLY A 154 -11.22 21.79 -6.36
CA GLY A 154 -11.63 22.16 -7.71
C GLY A 154 -10.47 22.26 -8.69
N LEU A 155 -9.27 21.80 -8.29
CA LEU A 155 -8.08 21.79 -9.14
C LEU A 155 -8.32 20.87 -10.33
N ASP A 156 -7.78 21.23 -11.50
CA ASP A 156 -7.82 20.31 -12.63
C ASP A 156 -7.13 18.99 -12.27
N TYR A 157 -7.77 17.88 -12.63
CA TYR A 157 -7.28 16.54 -12.36
C TYR A 157 -5.83 16.35 -12.83
N HIS A 158 -5.50 16.80 -14.04
CA HIS A 158 -4.19 16.58 -14.64
C HIS A 158 -3.13 17.40 -13.90
N ILE A 159 -3.48 18.60 -13.44
CA ILE A 159 -2.57 19.43 -12.63
C ILE A 159 -2.29 18.75 -11.29
N GLY A 160 -3.33 18.32 -10.56
CA GLY A 160 -3.16 17.65 -9.26
C GLY A 160 -2.37 16.34 -9.37
N MET A 161 -2.72 15.51 -10.35
CA MET A 161 -2.03 14.25 -10.66
C MET A 161 -0.57 14.48 -11.04
N THR A 162 -0.28 15.47 -11.90
CA THR A 162 1.09 15.77 -12.32
C THR A 162 1.91 16.30 -11.15
N ALA A 163 1.36 17.21 -10.36
CA ALA A 163 2.06 17.77 -9.20
C ALA A 163 2.50 16.69 -8.21
N ILE A 164 1.59 15.77 -7.84
CA ILE A 164 1.92 14.74 -6.86
C ILE A 164 2.95 13.74 -7.39
N LEU A 165 2.84 13.34 -8.66
CA LEU A 165 3.82 12.45 -9.30
C LEU A 165 5.20 13.10 -9.40
N VAL A 166 5.27 14.35 -9.85
CA VAL A 166 6.54 15.08 -9.96
C VAL A 166 7.20 15.24 -8.60
N ILE A 167 6.45 15.68 -7.58
CA ILE A 167 6.97 15.84 -6.23
C ILE A 167 7.56 14.51 -5.72
N CYS A 168 6.78 13.42 -5.80
CA CYS A 168 7.21 12.12 -5.30
C CYS A 168 8.40 11.54 -6.07
N VAL A 169 8.41 11.66 -7.40
CA VAL A 169 9.56 11.25 -8.23
C VAL A 169 10.80 12.04 -7.83
N CYS A 170 10.71 13.36 -7.67
CA CYS A 170 11.84 14.22 -7.36
C CYS A 170 12.49 13.86 -6.02
N TYR A 171 11.73 13.85 -4.91
CA TYR A 171 12.36 13.60 -3.62
C TYR A 171 12.80 12.14 -3.44
N THR A 172 12.12 11.18 -4.07
CA THR A 172 12.55 9.76 -4.07
C THR A 172 13.85 9.59 -4.84
N LEU A 173 13.98 10.22 -6.02
CA LEU A 173 15.18 10.16 -6.85
C LEU A 173 16.39 10.77 -6.14
N LEU A 174 16.18 11.86 -5.39
CA LEU A 174 17.24 12.56 -4.68
C LEU A 174 17.63 11.82 -3.39
N GLY A 175 16.65 11.29 -2.64
CA GLY A 175 16.83 10.84 -1.28
C GLY A 175 16.90 9.31 -1.05
N GLY A 176 16.34 8.50 -1.95
CA GLY A 176 16.23 7.05 -1.77
C GLY A 176 15.37 6.66 -0.56
N LEU A 177 15.49 5.41 -0.10
CA LEU A 177 14.68 4.87 1.01
C LEU A 177 14.87 5.66 2.32
N LYS A 178 16.06 6.25 2.54
CA LYS A 178 16.30 7.08 3.73
C LYS A 178 15.39 8.30 3.77
N ALA A 179 15.18 8.97 2.64
CA ALA A 179 14.24 10.08 2.56
C ALA A 179 12.81 9.61 2.73
N VAL A 180 12.42 8.53 2.04
CA VAL A 180 11.08 7.92 2.17
C VAL A 180 10.73 7.62 3.64
N ILE A 181 11.63 6.97 4.38
CA ILE A 181 11.38 6.66 5.81
C ILE A 181 11.24 7.92 6.66
N ALA A 182 11.98 8.98 6.34
CA ALA A 182 11.94 10.23 7.09
C ALA A 182 10.70 11.06 6.76
N THR A 183 10.29 11.11 5.49
CA THR A 183 9.04 11.76 5.05
C THR A 183 7.84 11.01 5.63
N ASP A 184 7.85 9.68 5.57
CA ASP A 184 6.84 8.80 6.18
C ASP A 184 6.62 9.12 7.65
N PHE A 185 7.71 9.33 8.42
CA PHE A 185 7.61 9.62 9.85
C PHE A 185 6.82 10.91 10.12
N VAL A 186 7.12 11.98 9.37
CA VAL A 186 6.43 13.27 9.53
C VAL A 186 4.99 13.18 9.01
N GLN A 187 4.78 12.56 7.84
CA GLN A 187 3.47 12.36 7.23
C GLN A 187 2.55 11.53 8.14
N THR A 188 3.08 10.51 8.80
CA THR A 188 2.36 9.70 9.79
C THR A 188 1.82 10.55 10.93
N ILE A 189 2.63 11.44 11.49
CA ILE A 189 2.20 12.32 12.59
C ILE A 189 1.05 13.21 12.12
N ILE A 190 1.15 13.75 10.90
CA ILE A 190 0.12 14.58 10.28
C ILE A 190 -1.17 13.77 10.11
N ILE A 191 -1.10 12.56 9.55
CA ILE A 191 -2.27 11.71 9.29
C ILE A 191 -2.94 11.29 10.59
N LEU A 192 -2.18 10.83 11.60
CA LEU A 192 -2.73 10.44 12.90
C LEU A 192 -3.42 11.61 13.59
N SER A 193 -2.81 12.80 13.55
CA SER A 193 -3.43 14.02 14.08
C SER A 193 -4.72 14.36 13.33
N GLY A 194 -4.73 14.17 12.00
CA GLY A 194 -5.90 14.20 11.11
C GLY A 194 -7.05 13.36 11.59
N VAL A 195 -6.78 12.07 11.73
CA VAL A 195 -7.77 11.05 12.09
C VAL A 195 -8.33 11.31 13.49
N VAL A 196 -7.48 11.60 14.47
CA VAL A 196 -7.89 11.90 15.84
C VAL A 196 -8.74 13.16 15.91
N LEU A 197 -8.38 14.21 15.17
CA LEU A 197 -9.14 15.47 15.14
C LEU A 197 -10.54 15.28 14.56
N ILE A 198 -10.67 14.58 13.43
CA ILE A 198 -11.98 14.29 12.81
C ILE A 198 -12.85 13.46 13.76
N ALA A 199 -12.26 12.45 14.42
CA ALA A 199 -12.98 11.63 15.38
C ALA A 199 -13.50 12.44 16.55
N TYR A 200 -12.61 13.25 17.15
CA TYR A 200 -12.93 14.08 18.29
C TYR A 200 -14.09 15.04 17.96
N ILE A 201 -13.98 15.78 16.86
CA ILE A 201 -15.01 16.75 16.44
C ILE A 201 -16.31 16.05 16.07
N GLY A 202 -16.25 14.92 15.35
CA GLY A 202 -17.44 14.14 15.02
C GLY A 202 -18.20 13.68 16.27
N ILE A 203 -17.49 13.23 17.30
CA ILE A 203 -18.08 12.81 18.56
C ILE A 203 -18.65 13.99 19.35
N THR A 204 -17.93 15.12 19.43
CA THR A 204 -18.36 16.27 20.25
C THR A 204 -19.47 17.09 19.61
N GLU A 205 -19.47 17.27 18.29
CA GLU A 205 -20.46 18.10 17.58
C GLU A 205 -21.74 17.33 17.25
N VAL A 206 -21.64 16.03 16.92
CA VAL A 206 -22.82 15.22 16.54
C VAL A 206 -23.33 14.40 17.72
N GLY A 207 -22.43 13.82 18.51
CA GLY A 207 -22.77 12.89 19.60
C GLY A 207 -22.92 11.45 19.12
N LEU A 208 -22.34 10.51 19.88
CA LEU A 208 -22.45 9.07 19.58
C LEU A 208 -23.89 8.58 19.60
N ASP A 209 -24.69 9.04 20.57
CA ASP A 209 -26.09 8.65 20.73
C ASP A 209 -26.92 9.10 19.54
N THR A 210 -26.71 10.34 19.07
CA THR A 210 -27.38 10.89 17.87
C THR A 210 -27.02 10.09 16.62
N ILE A 211 -25.73 9.78 16.40
CA ILE A 211 -25.30 8.97 15.26
C ILE A 211 -25.98 7.60 15.32
N HIS A 212 -25.96 6.96 16.49
CA HIS A 212 -26.57 5.65 16.68
C HIS A 212 -28.09 5.67 16.46
N SER A 213 -28.81 6.64 17.04
CA SER A 213 -30.26 6.73 16.89
C SER A 213 -30.67 7.03 15.44
N THR A 214 -30.02 8.00 14.79
CA THR A 214 -30.31 8.34 13.38
C THR A 214 -30.04 7.15 12.46
N VAL A 215 -28.89 6.48 12.61
CA VAL A 215 -28.58 5.31 11.77
C VAL A 215 -29.55 4.16 12.05
N SER A 216 -29.95 3.95 13.30
CA SER A 216 -30.93 2.92 13.67
C SER A 216 -32.31 3.17 13.06
N GLU A 217 -32.72 4.44 12.93
CA GLU A 217 -34.01 4.83 12.36
C GLU A 217 -33.99 4.84 10.82
N GLU A 218 -32.97 5.46 10.22
CA GLU A 218 -32.95 5.70 8.77
C GLU A 218 -32.27 4.57 7.97
N SER A 219 -31.33 3.84 8.56
CA SER A 219 -30.49 2.85 7.87
C SER A 219 -30.06 1.69 8.77
N PRO A 220 -31.01 0.98 9.42
CA PRO A 220 -30.71 -0.09 10.38
C PRO A 220 -29.87 -1.22 9.79
N GLN A 221 -29.89 -1.40 8.46
CA GLN A 221 -29.07 -2.41 7.79
C GLN A 221 -27.57 -2.17 7.98
N LEU A 222 -27.12 -0.92 8.16
CA LEU A 222 -25.71 -0.58 8.40
C LEU A 222 -25.20 -1.05 9.78
N LEU A 223 -26.11 -1.33 10.72
CA LEU A 223 -25.78 -1.87 12.05
C LEU A 223 -25.94 -3.39 12.11
N ASN A 224 -26.45 -4.02 11.04
CA ASN A 224 -26.71 -5.45 11.03
C ASN A 224 -25.41 -6.27 10.95
N LEU A 225 -25.11 -7.00 12.03
CA LEU A 225 -23.93 -7.85 12.12
C LEU A 225 -24.04 -9.16 11.32
N LEU A 226 -25.21 -9.52 10.80
CA LEU A 226 -25.45 -10.75 10.03
C LEU A 226 -25.68 -10.45 8.53
N PHE A 227 -24.79 -9.69 7.90
CA PHE A 227 -24.88 -9.36 6.47
C PHE A 227 -23.96 -10.27 5.63
N PRO A 228 -24.47 -11.27 4.89
CA PRO A 228 -23.62 -12.27 4.21
C PRO A 228 -22.68 -11.66 3.16
N ALA A 229 -23.10 -10.62 2.46
CA ALA A 229 -22.27 -9.93 1.46
C ALA A 229 -21.04 -9.24 2.08
N ALA A 230 -21.15 -8.79 3.33
CA ALA A 230 -20.03 -8.21 4.07
C ALA A 230 -18.94 -9.26 4.40
N ILE A 231 -19.32 -10.51 4.68
CA ILE A 231 -18.38 -11.58 5.03
C ILE A 231 -17.54 -12.00 3.81
N MET A 232 -18.13 -12.07 2.61
CA MET A 232 -17.35 -12.39 1.40
C MET A 232 -16.38 -11.27 1.03
N PHE A 233 -16.82 -10.02 1.14
CA PHE A 233 -15.97 -8.85 0.94
C PHE A 233 -14.82 -8.80 1.95
N LEU A 234 -15.08 -9.16 3.21
CA LEU A 234 -14.10 -9.26 4.29
C LEU A 234 -12.91 -10.15 3.90
N PHE A 235 -13.18 -11.39 3.49
CA PHE A 235 -12.12 -12.35 3.18
C PHE A 235 -11.30 -11.92 1.95
N ASN A 236 -11.95 -11.39 0.92
CA ASN A 236 -11.23 -10.90 -0.25
C ASN A 236 -10.29 -9.74 0.10
N ASN A 237 -10.74 -8.80 0.94
CA ASN A 237 -9.90 -7.69 1.42
C ASN A 237 -8.72 -8.19 2.28
N VAL A 238 -8.97 -9.16 3.17
CA VAL A 238 -7.93 -9.78 4.00
C VAL A 238 -6.86 -10.45 3.15
N PHE A 239 -7.23 -11.28 2.17
CA PHE A 239 -6.26 -11.95 1.31
C PHE A 239 -5.56 -10.98 0.35
N PHE A 240 -6.23 -9.92 -0.09
CA PHE A 240 -5.58 -8.81 -0.79
C PHE A 240 -4.50 -8.18 0.07
N GLY A 241 -4.83 -7.77 1.31
CA GLY A 241 -3.90 -7.09 2.20
C GLY A 241 -2.72 -7.97 2.63
N ILE A 242 -2.98 -9.23 2.98
CA ILE A 242 -1.92 -10.21 3.29
C ILE A 242 -1.04 -10.45 2.05
N GLY A 243 -1.67 -10.64 0.90
CA GLY A 243 -0.98 -10.85 -0.37
C GLY A 243 -0.06 -9.70 -0.71
N GLU A 244 -0.57 -8.47 -0.65
CA GLU A 244 0.22 -7.26 -0.88
C GLU A 244 1.43 -7.23 0.05
N ILE A 245 1.22 -7.39 1.36
CA ILE A 245 2.30 -7.21 2.32
C ILE A 245 3.38 -8.27 2.16
N PHE A 246 2.97 -9.51 1.93
CA PHE A 246 3.91 -10.63 1.85
C PHE A 246 4.72 -10.60 0.56
N HIS A 247 4.10 -10.15 -0.53
CA HIS A 247 4.67 -10.10 -1.87
C HIS A 247 5.57 -8.88 -2.09
N SER A 248 5.11 -7.71 -1.66
CA SER A 248 5.58 -6.43 -2.17
C SER A 248 6.98 -6.09 -1.66
N ASN A 249 7.84 -5.64 -2.58
CA ASN A 249 9.19 -5.22 -2.24
C ASN A 249 9.21 -4.00 -1.30
N VAL A 250 8.09 -3.26 -1.22
CA VAL A 250 7.88 -2.14 -0.28
C VAL A 250 8.11 -2.57 1.18
N TRP A 251 7.69 -3.78 1.52
CA TRP A 251 7.82 -4.34 2.88
C TRP A 251 9.12 -5.08 3.10
N TRP A 252 9.59 -5.78 2.08
CA TRP A 252 10.86 -6.49 2.13
C TRP A 252 12.04 -5.54 2.24
N SER A 253 12.07 -4.44 1.47
CA SER A 253 13.13 -3.42 1.57
C SER A 253 13.17 -2.81 2.98
N ARG A 254 12.02 -2.55 3.60
CA ARG A 254 11.92 -2.13 5.01
C ARG A 254 12.42 -3.18 5.98
N ALA A 255 12.02 -4.43 5.84
CA ALA A 255 12.53 -5.54 6.65
C ALA A 255 14.07 -5.65 6.56
N PHE A 256 14.64 -5.46 5.38
CA PHE A 256 16.09 -5.42 5.16
C PHE A 256 16.74 -4.13 5.69
N ALA A 257 16.05 -2.99 5.68
CA ALA A 257 16.55 -1.70 6.16
C ALA A 257 16.57 -1.57 7.69
N PHE A 258 15.71 -2.31 8.39
CA PHE A 258 15.60 -2.24 9.85
C PHE A 258 16.84 -2.83 10.54
N LYS A 259 17.21 -2.25 11.68
CA LYS A 259 18.24 -2.83 12.56
C LYS A 259 17.88 -4.27 12.94
N GLU A 260 18.89 -5.03 13.33
CA GLU A 260 18.71 -6.40 13.77
C GLU A 260 17.74 -6.48 14.97
N LYS A 261 16.93 -7.55 15.02
CA LYS A 261 16.01 -7.88 16.13
C LYS A 261 14.85 -6.91 16.40
N ILE A 262 14.75 -5.76 15.72
CA ILE A 262 13.61 -4.83 15.92
C ILE A 262 12.45 -5.05 14.94
N GLY A 263 12.70 -5.66 13.77
CA GLY A 263 11.71 -5.72 12.69
C GLY A 263 10.36 -6.33 13.09
N LYS A 264 10.37 -7.45 13.81
CA LYS A 264 9.14 -8.07 14.34
C LYS A 264 8.34 -7.10 15.22
N ARG A 265 9.00 -6.43 16.16
CA ARG A 265 8.34 -5.50 17.08
C ARG A 265 7.78 -4.29 16.32
N ALA A 266 8.53 -3.79 15.34
CA ALA A 266 8.11 -2.65 14.53
C ALA A 266 6.82 -2.97 13.76
N PHE A 267 6.80 -4.07 13.00
CA PHE A 267 5.61 -4.49 12.26
C PHE A 267 4.40 -4.83 13.14
N LEU A 268 4.62 -5.44 14.32
CA LEU A 268 3.54 -5.66 15.29
C LEU A 268 2.93 -4.34 15.76
N LEU A 269 3.78 -3.38 16.17
CA LEU A 269 3.32 -2.08 16.61
C LEU A 269 2.61 -1.33 15.47
N SER A 270 3.17 -1.35 14.25
CA SER A 270 2.55 -0.74 13.08
C SER A 270 1.16 -1.31 12.79
N GLY A 271 1.00 -2.64 12.83
CA GLY A 271 -0.30 -3.29 12.64
C GLY A 271 -1.32 -2.91 13.71
N MET A 272 -0.88 -2.86 14.98
CA MET A 272 -1.73 -2.47 16.11
C MET A 272 -2.16 -0.99 16.04
N LEU A 273 -1.26 -0.09 15.63
CA LEU A 273 -1.57 1.33 15.51
C LEU A 273 -2.38 1.65 14.24
N TRP A 274 -2.23 0.85 13.18
CA TRP A 274 -3.01 1.01 11.96
C TRP A 274 -4.46 0.55 12.11
N MET A 275 -4.69 -0.55 12.82
CA MET A 275 -6.01 -1.19 12.95
C MET A 275 -7.16 -0.22 13.36
N PRO A 276 -6.99 0.71 14.32
CA PRO A 276 -8.04 1.66 14.68
C PRO A 276 -8.34 2.70 13.59
N ILE A 277 -7.41 2.99 12.68
CA ILE A 277 -7.55 4.11 11.73
C ILE A 277 -8.76 3.93 10.80
N PRO A 278 -8.93 2.80 10.09
CA PRO A 278 -10.15 2.55 9.29
C PRO A 278 -11.44 2.57 10.10
N ILE A 279 -11.38 2.16 11.37
CA ILE A 279 -12.55 2.17 12.26
C ILE A 279 -12.97 3.60 12.55
N VAL A 280 -12.00 4.46 12.88
CA VAL A 280 -12.25 5.86 13.18
C VAL A 280 -12.73 6.62 11.94
N THR A 281 -12.04 6.46 10.80
CA THR A 281 -12.44 7.13 9.56
C THR A 281 -13.77 6.60 9.03
N GLY A 282 -14.01 5.30 9.15
CA GLY A 282 -15.27 4.65 8.82
C GLY A 282 -16.42 5.12 9.71
N PHE A 283 -16.21 5.18 11.03
CA PHE A 283 -17.21 5.67 11.98
C PHE A 283 -17.67 7.09 11.66
N ALA A 284 -16.76 7.97 11.22
CA ALA A 284 -17.14 9.30 10.75
C ALA A 284 -18.15 9.24 9.61
N ALA A 285 -18.11 8.23 8.73
CA ALA A 285 -19.08 8.02 7.66
C ALA A 285 -20.50 7.71 8.14
N LEU A 286 -20.66 7.12 9.32
CA LEU A 286 -21.98 6.88 9.92
C LEU A 286 -22.67 8.18 10.35
N ALA A 287 -21.91 9.25 10.59
CA ALA A 287 -22.47 10.56 10.89
C ALA A 287 -23.09 11.26 9.66
N ALA A 288 -23.00 10.68 8.46
CA ALA A 288 -23.50 11.27 7.21
C ALA A 288 -24.97 11.70 7.31
N SER A 289 -25.86 10.78 7.72
CA SER A 289 -27.29 11.04 7.89
C SER A 289 -27.54 12.14 8.92
N SER A 290 -26.93 12.04 10.10
CA SER A 290 -27.07 13.04 11.17
C SER A 290 -26.59 14.44 10.75
N LEU A 291 -25.61 14.52 9.83
CA LEU A 291 -25.09 15.77 9.29
C LEU A 291 -25.82 16.25 8.02
N ASN A 292 -26.83 15.51 7.55
CA ASN A 292 -27.51 15.73 6.27
C ASN A 292 -26.55 15.79 5.07
N VAL A 293 -25.55 14.92 5.05
CA VAL A 293 -24.54 14.81 3.99
C VAL A 293 -24.88 13.62 3.10
N TYR A 294 -25.37 13.92 1.89
CA TYR A 294 -25.70 12.91 0.88
C TYR A 294 -24.73 13.06 -0.30
N PRO A 295 -23.71 12.19 -0.40
CA PRO A 295 -22.70 12.32 -1.44
C PRO A 295 -23.27 11.89 -2.80
N PRO A 296 -22.86 12.52 -3.91
CA PRO A 296 -23.26 12.09 -5.26
C PRO A 296 -22.73 10.69 -5.62
N SER A 297 -21.65 10.27 -4.95
CA SER A 297 -21.03 8.95 -5.08
C SER A 297 -20.39 8.54 -3.76
N ALA A 298 -20.37 7.25 -3.45
CA ALA A 298 -19.96 6.76 -2.12
C ALA A 298 -18.49 7.06 -1.78
N ASP A 299 -17.60 7.18 -2.77
CA ASP A 299 -16.19 7.55 -2.61
C ASP A 299 -15.96 8.98 -2.12
N MET A 300 -16.96 9.85 -2.26
CA MET A 300 -16.91 11.25 -1.83
C MET A 300 -17.32 11.45 -0.37
N ILE A 301 -17.78 10.41 0.33
CA ILE A 301 -18.34 10.56 1.68
C ILE A 301 -17.31 11.05 2.71
N GLY A 302 -16.11 10.46 2.71
CA GLY A 302 -15.04 10.85 3.64
C GLY A 302 -14.66 12.34 3.50
N PRO A 303 -14.32 12.81 2.29
CA PRO A 303 -14.06 14.22 2.01
C PRO A 303 -15.21 15.15 2.45
N LEU A 304 -16.46 14.80 2.15
CA LEU A 304 -17.62 15.65 2.43
C LEU A 304 -17.93 15.76 3.93
N ILE A 305 -17.77 14.69 4.68
CA ILE A 305 -17.96 14.73 6.13
C ILE A 305 -16.86 15.52 6.81
N ALA A 306 -15.60 15.32 6.39
CA ALA A 306 -14.49 16.08 6.95
C ALA A 306 -14.62 17.59 6.64
N ALA A 307 -15.09 17.94 5.44
CA ALA A 307 -15.46 19.30 5.05
C ALA A 307 -16.57 19.90 5.94
N LYS A 308 -17.63 19.13 6.18
CA LYS A 308 -18.79 19.56 6.97
C LYS A 308 -18.43 19.78 8.44
N LEU A 309 -17.65 18.88 9.03
CA LEU A 309 -17.28 18.92 10.45
C LEU A 309 -16.23 19.99 10.76
N LEU A 310 -15.25 20.18 9.88
CA LEU A 310 -14.09 21.00 10.22
C LEU A 310 -14.10 22.42 9.62
N GLY A 311 -15.10 22.73 8.78
CA GLY A 311 -15.15 23.98 8.03
C GLY A 311 -13.89 24.22 7.19
N LYS A 312 -13.59 25.49 6.91
CA LYS A 312 -12.49 25.86 6.00
C LYS A 312 -11.09 25.46 6.49
N ILE A 313 -10.84 25.59 7.80
CA ILE A 313 -9.50 25.33 8.36
C ILE A 313 -9.20 23.84 8.34
N GLY A 314 -10.14 22.98 8.78
CA GLY A 314 -9.84 21.56 8.72
C GLY A 314 -10.04 20.95 7.33
N ALA A 315 -10.73 21.61 6.40
CA ALA A 315 -10.63 21.26 4.99
C ALA A 315 -9.18 21.31 4.49
N ILE A 316 -8.47 22.41 4.76
CA ILE A 316 -7.03 22.56 4.47
C ILE A 316 -6.24 21.44 5.12
N PHE A 317 -6.55 21.12 6.38
CA PHE A 317 -5.88 20.05 7.09
C PHE A 317 -6.12 18.67 6.47
N VAL A 318 -7.37 18.34 6.10
CA VAL A 318 -7.73 17.09 5.41
C VAL A 318 -7.01 16.97 4.08
N PHE A 319 -6.90 18.06 3.33
CA PHE A 319 -6.15 18.09 2.08
C PHE A 319 -4.68 17.75 2.31
N ILE A 320 -4.06 18.30 3.36
CA ILE A 320 -2.68 17.98 3.74
C ILE A 320 -2.56 16.50 4.14
N VAL A 321 -3.50 15.97 4.91
CA VAL A 321 -3.53 14.55 5.33
C VAL A 321 -3.62 13.63 4.11
N VAL A 322 -4.55 13.90 3.19
CA VAL A 322 -4.75 13.11 1.97
C VAL A 322 -3.51 13.19 1.07
N PHE A 323 -2.95 14.39 0.87
CA PHE A 323 -1.71 14.57 0.12
C PHE A 323 -0.55 13.78 0.76
N SER A 324 -0.42 13.83 2.08
CA SER A 324 0.63 13.12 2.82
C SER A 324 0.50 11.60 2.69
N ALA A 325 -0.72 11.06 2.80
CA ALA A 325 -0.98 9.62 2.65
C ALA A 325 -0.70 9.13 1.22
N LEU A 326 -1.09 9.90 0.21
CA LEU A 326 -0.80 9.61 -1.19
C LEU A 326 0.71 9.64 -1.47
N ALA A 327 1.39 10.69 -0.99
CA ALA A 327 2.82 10.86 -1.21
C ALA A 327 3.63 9.70 -0.60
N SER A 328 3.35 9.33 0.67
CA SER A 328 3.98 8.22 1.42
C SER A 328 3.80 6.83 0.78
N SER A 329 2.68 6.63 0.08
CA SER A 329 2.43 5.35 -0.61
C SER A 329 3.15 5.33 -1.96
N LEU A 330 3.09 6.44 -2.69
CA LEU A 330 3.62 6.57 -4.03
C LEU A 330 5.16 6.53 -4.06
N ASP A 331 5.83 7.24 -3.15
CA ASP A 331 7.30 7.24 -3.04
C ASP A 331 7.86 5.86 -2.65
N SER A 332 7.22 5.19 -1.71
CA SER A 332 7.53 3.86 -1.23
C SER A 332 7.45 2.84 -2.36
N LEU A 333 6.40 2.93 -3.17
CA LEU A 333 6.20 2.05 -4.32
C LEU A 333 7.18 2.36 -5.46
N LEU A 334 7.46 3.64 -5.73
CA LEU A 334 8.48 4.04 -6.72
C LEU A 334 9.87 3.51 -6.35
N ALA A 335 10.28 3.70 -5.09
CA ALA A 335 11.55 3.21 -4.58
C ALA A 335 11.63 1.68 -4.65
N ALA A 336 10.63 0.98 -4.12
CA ALA A 336 10.61 -0.47 -4.08
C ALA A 336 10.56 -1.12 -5.47
N THR A 337 9.83 -0.52 -6.43
CA THR A 337 9.76 -1.02 -7.80
C THR A 337 11.06 -0.74 -8.54
N SER A 338 11.68 0.42 -8.31
CA SER A 338 13.02 0.73 -8.83
C SER A 338 14.08 -0.27 -8.34
N ASP A 339 13.98 -0.68 -7.08
CA ASP A 339 14.86 -1.67 -6.49
C ASP A 339 14.75 -3.03 -7.19
N LEU A 340 13.51 -3.50 -7.45
CA LEU A 340 13.25 -4.70 -8.24
C LEU A 340 13.80 -4.57 -9.67
N ILE A 341 13.54 -3.45 -10.35
CA ILE A 341 14.05 -3.24 -11.71
C ILE A 341 15.59 -3.25 -11.71
N THR A 342 16.22 -2.64 -10.71
CA THR A 342 17.69 -2.55 -10.63
C THR A 342 18.32 -3.92 -10.34
N LYS A 343 17.85 -4.61 -9.29
CA LYS A 343 18.47 -5.85 -8.81
C LYS A 343 18.02 -7.06 -9.60
N ASP A 344 16.73 -7.18 -9.84
CA ASP A 344 16.18 -8.39 -10.41
C ASP A 344 16.24 -8.35 -11.94
N ILE A 345 15.85 -7.23 -12.56
CA ILE A 345 15.82 -7.14 -14.02
C ILE A 345 17.20 -6.76 -14.56
N TYR A 346 17.72 -5.58 -14.19
CA TYR A 346 18.96 -5.09 -14.78
C TYR A 346 20.15 -5.94 -14.36
N LYS A 347 20.41 -6.11 -13.06
CA LYS A 347 21.53 -6.96 -12.62
C LYS A 347 21.27 -8.43 -12.89
N GLY A 348 20.07 -8.93 -12.61
CA GLY A 348 19.76 -10.36 -12.71
C GLY A 348 19.68 -10.89 -14.15
N LEU A 349 19.10 -10.12 -15.08
CA LEU A 349 18.84 -10.58 -16.45
C LEU A 349 19.74 -9.91 -17.50
N ILE A 350 20.03 -8.61 -17.37
CA ILE A 350 20.71 -7.83 -18.42
C ILE A 350 22.23 -7.82 -18.24
N ASN A 351 22.72 -7.45 -17.05
CA ASN A 351 24.13 -7.32 -16.77
C ASN A 351 24.49 -7.80 -15.35
N LYS A 352 24.82 -9.09 -15.27
CA LYS A 352 25.19 -9.78 -14.01
C LYS A 352 26.46 -9.23 -13.36
N GLN A 353 27.34 -8.58 -14.13
CA GLN A 353 28.61 -8.02 -13.67
C GLN A 353 28.54 -6.50 -13.43
N ALA A 354 27.33 -5.90 -13.43
CA ALA A 354 27.18 -4.48 -13.17
C ALA A 354 27.75 -4.09 -11.80
N ASP A 355 28.63 -3.08 -11.80
CA ASP A 355 29.26 -2.55 -10.61
C ASP A 355 28.27 -1.68 -9.79
N LYS A 356 28.65 -1.38 -8.55
CA LYS A 356 27.77 -0.65 -7.62
C LYS A 356 27.43 0.76 -8.10
N GLN A 357 28.33 1.46 -8.79
CA GLN A 357 28.05 2.82 -9.26
C GLN A 357 27.06 2.82 -10.42
N LYS A 358 27.19 1.86 -11.36
CA LYS A 358 26.21 1.69 -12.44
C LYS A 358 24.85 1.32 -11.89
N LEU A 359 24.75 0.41 -10.94
CA LEU A 359 23.48 0.05 -10.30
C LEU A 359 22.80 1.26 -9.64
N PHE A 360 23.56 2.10 -8.94
CA PHE A 360 23.03 3.33 -8.33
C PHE A 360 22.45 4.29 -9.38
N LYS A 361 23.11 4.45 -10.54
CA LYS A 361 22.58 5.26 -11.65
C LYS A 361 21.31 4.63 -12.24
N ILE A 362 21.30 3.32 -12.45
CA ILE A 362 20.13 2.59 -12.95
C ILE A 362 18.94 2.77 -12.02
N SER A 363 19.10 2.69 -10.70
CA SER A 363 18.00 2.94 -9.75
C SER A 363 17.38 4.34 -9.91
N LYS A 364 18.19 5.37 -10.16
CA LYS A 364 17.66 6.72 -10.41
C LYS A 364 16.92 6.82 -11.74
N TYR A 365 17.46 6.22 -12.80
CA TYR A 365 16.77 6.17 -14.10
C TYR A 365 15.47 5.38 -14.03
N SER A 366 15.45 4.26 -13.29
CA SER A 366 14.26 3.46 -13.08
C SER A 366 13.15 4.26 -12.38
N ILE A 367 13.47 5.06 -11.35
CA ILE A 367 12.47 5.94 -10.70
C ILE A 367 11.89 6.94 -11.71
N LEU A 368 12.74 7.59 -12.51
CA LEU A 368 12.30 8.56 -13.51
C LEU A 368 11.40 7.92 -14.57
N ILE A 369 11.81 6.77 -15.12
CA ILE A 369 11.05 6.03 -16.13
C ILE A 369 9.71 5.56 -15.55
N LEU A 370 9.70 5.02 -14.33
CA LEU A 370 8.47 4.62 -13.64
C LEU A 370 7.52 5.80 -13.46
N GLY A 371 8.05 6.96 -13.06
CA GLY A 371 7.27 8.19 -12.94
C GLY A 371 6.62 8.63 -14.25
N VAL A 372 7.39 8.65 -15.35
CA VAL A 372 6.89 9.02 -16.68
C VAL A 372 5.87 8.03 -17.20
N ILE A 373 6.12 6.72 -17.09
CA ILE A 373 5.17 5.69 -17.52
C ILE A 373 3.87 5.78 -16.71
N THR A 374 3.97 5.92 -15.39
CA THR A 374 2.80 6.09 -14.51
C THR A 374 2.01 7.34 -14.90
N TRP A 375 2.69 8.46 -15.14
CA TRP A 375 2.06 9.70 -15.58
C TRP A 375 1.27 9.51 -16.88
N ILE A 376 1.86 8.90 -17.90
CA ILE A 376 1.19 8.60 -19.19
C ILE A 376 -0.04 7.72 -18.98
N LEU A 377 0.08 6.66 -18.17
CA LEU A 377 -1.02 5.72 -17.92
C LEU A 377 -2.18 6.33 -17.11
N CYS A 378 -1.91 7.37 -16.31
CA CYS A 378 -2.93 8.07 -15.53
C CYS A 378 -3.71 9.12 -16.34
N LEU A 379 -3.20 9.60 -17.48
CA LEU A 379 -3.87 10.61 -18.32
C LEU A 379 -5.30 10.21 -18.76
N PRO A 380 -5.55 9.01 -19.33
CA PRO A 380 -6.85 8.69 -19.93
C PRO A 380 -7.95 8.32 -18.92
N LYS A 381 -7.66 8.19 -17.62
CA LYS A 381 -8.61 7.72 -16.59
C LYS A 381 -9.38 6.43 -16.98
N MET A 382 -8.66 5.43 -17.52
CA MET A 382 -9.26 4.25 -18.17
C MET A 382 -10.18 3.40 -17.28
N THR A 383 -10.01 3.45 -15.94
CA THR A 383 -10.77 2.62 -15.00
C THR A 383 -10.94 3.31 -13.65
N THR A 384 -11.74 2.73 -12.75
CA THR A 384 -11.88 3.24 -11.38
C THR A 384 -10.77 2.71 -10.47
N LEU A 385 -10.48 3.44 -9.39
CA LEU A 385 -9.50 3.03 -8.39
C LEU A 385 -9.81 1.64 -7.81
N GLY A 386 -11.07 1.42 -7.46
CA GLY A 386 -11.53 0.15 -6.90
C GLY A 386 -11.39 -1.02 -7.87
N ALA A 387 -11.74 -0.84 -9.15
CA ALA A 387 -11.60 -1.90 -10.15
C ALA A 387 -10.14 -2.32 -10.33
N LEU A 388 -9.23 -1.34 -10.42
CA LEU A 388 -7.80 -1.60 -10.57
C LEU A 388 -7.19 -2.33 -9.36
N LEU A 389 -7.58 -1.94 -8.14
CA LEU A 389 -7.15 -2.61 -6.90
C LEU A 389 -7.64 -4.06 -6.82
N ASN A 390 -8.92 -4.31 -7.11
CA ASN A 390 -9.47 -5.67 -7.09
C ASN A 390 -8.85 -6.55 -8.18
N PHE A 391 -8.61 -6.00 -9.38
CA PHE A 391 -7.92 -6.69 -10.47
C PHE A 391 -6.49 -7.09 -10.08
N THR A 392 -5.72 -6.14 -9.55
CA THR A 392 -4.34 -6.37 -9.11
C THR A 392 -4.27 -7.29 -7.88
N GLY A 393 -5.35 -7.43 -7.12
CA GLY A 393 -5.42 -8.32 -5.98
C GLY A 393 -5.25 -9.80 -6.30
N ALA A 394 -5.68 -10.25 -7.48
CA ALA A 394 -5.46 -11.61 -7.93
C ALA A 394 -3.97 -11.97 -8.03
N PHE A 395 -3.14 -11.01 -8.42
CA PHE A 395 -1.69 -11.20 -8.60
C PHE A 395 -1.02 -11.48 -7.25
N VAL A 396 -1.18 -10.57 -6.28
CA VAL A 396 -0.47 -10.66 -5.00
C VAL A 396 -0.95 -11.81 -4.12
N ALA A 397 -2.26 -12.10 -4.13
CA ALA A 397 -2.84 -13.19 -3.35
C ALA A 397 -2.29 -14.57 -3.79
N SER A 398 -1.92 -14.73 -5.06
CA SER A 398 -1.33 -15.98 -5.58
C SER A 398 0.02 -16.32 -4.95
N THR A 399 0.71 -15.32 -4.39
CA THR A 399 2.10 -15.47 -3.93
C THR A 399 2.20 -15.72 -2.42
N ILE A 400 1.10 -15.60 -1.67
CA ILE A 400 1.04 -15.79 -0.22
C ILE A 400 1.69 -17.11 0.18
N TRP A 401 1.18 -18.22 -0.36
CA TRP A 401 1.62 -19.57 0.02
C TRP A 401 3.03 -19.92 -0.46
N PRO A 402 3.43 -19.61 -1.71
CA PRO A 402 4.82 -19.72 -2.13
C PRO A 402 5.80 -19.00 -1.20
N ILE A 403 5.45 -17.80 -0.70
CA ILE A 403 6.33 -17.05 0.20
C ILE A 403 6.34 -17.66 1.61
N VAL A 404 5.16 -17.94 2.18
CA VAL A 404 5.03 -18.54 3.52
C VAL A 404 5.73 -19.90 3.56
N PHE A 405 5.42 -20.80 2.64
CA PHE A 405 6.08 -22.10 2.58
C PHE A 405 7.56 -21.97 2.23
N GLY A 406 7.96 -20.97 1.46
CA GLY A 406 9.37 -20.72 1.14
C GLY A 406 10.21 -20.33 2.34
N LEU A 407 9.64 -19.61 3.32
CA LEU A 407 10.35 -19.12 4.51
C LEU A 407 10.39 -20.14 5.67
N TYR A 408 9.39 -21.01 5.75
CA TYR A 408 9.21 -21.93 6.88
C TYR A 408 9.38 -23.41 6.52
N TYR A 409 9.14 -23.81 5.27
CA TYR A 409 9.20 -25.21 4.84
C TYR A 409 10.32 -25.45 3.82
N ARG A 410 11.13 -26.47 4.08
CA ARG A 410 12.25 -26.86 3.21
C ARG A 410 11.81 -27.61 1.95
N ARG A 411 10.58 -28.12 1.89
CA ARG A 411 10.13 -29.10 0.88
C ARG A 411 9.52 -28.50 -0.38
N LEU A 412 8.98 -27.28 -0.33
CA LEU A 412 8.32 -26.72 -1.51
C LEU A 412 9.36 -26.50 -2.62
N ASN A 413 9.11 -27.08 -3.79
CA ASN A 413 10.00 -26.99 -4.94
C ASN A 413 9.65 -25.78 -5.84
N GLY A 414 10.58 -25.39 -6.71
CA GLY A 414 10.41 -24.22 -7.57
C GLY A 414 9.31 -24.33 -8.61
N VAL A 415 9.08 -25.53 -9.16
CA VAL A 415 8.00 -25.75 -10.15
C VAL A 415 6.62 -25.58 -9.50
N GLY A 416 6.44 -26.14 -8.31
CA GLY A 416 5.21 -25.99 -7.53
C GLY A 416 4.95 -24.54 -7.14
N ALA A 417 5.98 -23.81 -6.72
CA ALA A 417 5.87 -22.38 -6.45
C ALA A 417 5.49 -21.58 -7.71
N ALA A 418 6.13 -21.85 -8.86
CA ALA A 418 5.83 -21.18 -10.12
C ALA A 418 4.38 -21.45 -10.59
N LEU A 419 3.95 -22.71 -10.56
CA LEU A 419 2.58 -23.11 -10.93
C LEU A 419 1.55 -22.51 -9.97
N ALA A 420 1.83 -22.48 -8.67
CA ALA A 420 0.92 -21.89 -7.68
C ALA A 420 0.68 -20.40 -7.94
N MET A 421 1.74 -19.63 -8.25
CA MET A 421 1.62 -18.21 -8.61
C MET A 421 0.89 -18.01 -9.94
N ALA A 422 1.28 -18.76 -10.98
CA ALA A 422 0.73 -18.60 -12.32
C ALA A 422 -0.75 -18.99 -12.39
N LEU A 423 -1.08 -20.22 -11.97
CA LEU A 423 -2.45 -20.72 -12.00
C LEU A 423 -3.33 -20.01 -10.96
N GLY A 424 -2.79 -19.66 -9.79
CA GLY A 424 -3.50 -18.83 -8.81
C GLY A 424 -3.93 -17.50 -9.41
N THR A 425 -2.99 -16.76 -10.03
CA THR A 425 -3.28 -15.50 -10.71
C THR A 425 -4.30 -15.70 -11.84
N SER A 426 -4.09 -16.68 -12.73
CA SER A 426 -5.00 -16.93 -13.86
C SER A 426 -6.42 -17.27 -13.40
N CYS A 427 -6.58 -18.17 -12.43
CA CYS A 427 -7.89 -18.52 -11.89
C CYS A 427 -8.54 -17.35 -11.15
N GLY A 428 -7.76 -16.55 -10.40
CA GLY A 428 -8.26 -15.33 -9.75
C GLY A 428 -8.78 -14.29 -10.75
N LEU A 429 -8.06 -14.08 -11.85
CA LEU A 429 -8.49 -13.20 -12.93
C LEU A 429 -9.72 -13.74 -13.67
N LEU A 430 -9.80 -15.04 -13.91
CA LEU A 430 -11.01 -15.64 -14.48
C LEU A 430 -12.22 -15.45 -13.54
N ALA A 431 -12.05 -15.65 -12.24
CA ALA A 431 -13.11 -15.45 -11.25
C ALA A 431 -13.54 -13.97 -11.15
N TYR A 432 -12.61 -13.02 -11.33
CA TYR A 432 -12.93 -11.59 -11.38
C TYR A 432 -13.98 -11.28 -12.45
N TRP A 433 -13.85 -11.87 -13.64
CA TRP A 433 -14.76 -11.63 -14.77
C TRP A 433 -16.01 -12.52 -14.75
N LEU A 434 -15.89 -13.78 -14.31
CA LEU A 434 -16.98 -14.76 -14.35
C LEU A 434 -17.93 -14.70 -13.15
N VAL A 435 -17.40 -14.35 -11.98
CA VAL A 435 -18.17 -14.34 -10.71
C VAL A 435 -18.30 -12.92 -10.19
N GLY A 436 -17.21 -12.16 -10.13
CA GLY A 436 -17.21 -10.76 -9.75
C GLY A 436 -15.91 -10.29 -9.10
N PHE A 437 -15.78 -8.96 -8.98
CA PHE A 437 -14.55 -8.32 -8.50
C PHE A 437 -14.15 -8.72 -7.07
N TYR A 438 -15.13 -9.09 -6.23
CA TYR A 438 -14.95 -9.35 -4.81
C TYR A 438 -14.50 -10.79 -4.49
N VAL A 439 -14.20 -11.64 -5.49
CA VAL A 439 -13.70 -13.01 -5.27
C VAL A 439 -12.30 -13.28 -5.83
N ALA A 440 -11.71 -12.30 -6.51
CA ALA A 440 -10.48 -12.50 -7.28
C ALA A 440 -9.27 -12.88 -6.40
N ALA A 441 -9.04 -12.17 -5.31
CA ALA A 441 -7.94 -12.43 -4.39
C ALA A 441 -8.18 -13.73 -3.60
N LEU A 442 -9.42 -13.98 -3.17
CA LEU A 442 -9.82 -15.21 -2.48
C LEU A 442 -9.55 -16.44 -3.36
N THR A 443 -10.04 -16.44 -4.59
CA THR A 443 -9.86 -17.57 -5.54
C THR A 443 -8.39 -17.81 -5.84
N SER A 444 -7.63 -16.74 -6.08
CA SER A 444 -6.20 -16.82 -6.34
C SER A 444 -5.42 -17.44 -5.17
N CYS A 445 -5.72 -17.00 -3.94
CA CYS A 445 -5.13 -17.54 -2.72
C CYS A 445 -5.43 -19.03 -2.55
N LEU A 446 -6.69 -19.45 -2.75
CA LEU A 446 -7.12 -20.84 -2.58
C LEU A 446 -6.49 -21.76 -3.61
N VAL A 447 -6.48 -21.38 -4.89
CA VAL A 447 -5.85 -22.18 -5.95
C VAL A 447 -4.35 -22.32 -5.70
N SER A 448 -3.68 -21.23 -5.32
CA SER A 448 -2.26 -21.26 -4.96
C SER A 448 -1.97 -22.19 -3.77
N LEU A 449 -2.81 -22.15 -2.72
CA LEU A 449 -2.68 -23.05 -1.57
C LEU A 449 -2.75 -24.51 -2.00
N VAL A 450 -3.79 -24.87 -2.76
CA VAL A 450 -4.02 -26.24 -3.21
C VAL A 450 -2.81 -26.75 -4.01
N ILE A 451 -2.31 -25.95 -4.96
CA ILE A 451 -1.13 -26.34 -5.77
C ILE A 451 0.11 -26.49 -4.88
N CYS A 452 0.34 -25.60 -3.93
CA CYS A 452 1.44 -25.73 -2.99
C CYS A 452 1.34 -27.01 -2.13
N LEU A 453 0.14 -27.35 -1.63
CA LEU A 453 -0.08 -28.57 -0.85
C LEU A 453 0.19 -29.82 -1.70
N PHE A 454 -0.28 -29.88 -2.94
CA PHE A 454 0.05 -30.96 -3.87
C PHE A 454 1.56 -31.04 -4.14
N ALA A 455 2.21 -29.90 -4.38
CA ALA A 455 3.65 -29.85 -4.65
C ALA A 455 4.50 -30.30 -3.45
N LEU A 456 4.03 -30.08 -2.21
CA LEU A 456 4.68 -30.54 -0.98
C LEU A 456 4.62 -32.08 -0.82
N VAL A 457 3.60 -32.73 -1.36
CA VAL A 457 3.42 -34.19 -1.29
C VAL A 457 4.20 -34.91 -2.40
N LEU A 458 4.28 -34.31 -3.60
CA LEU A 458 4.81 -34.99 -4.79
C LEU A 458 6.35 -35.09 -4.87
N LYS A 459 7.11 -34.26 -4.16
CA LYS A 459 8.60 -34.27 -4.21
C LYS A 459 9.22 -34.02 -2.85
N ASP A 460 10.10 -34.91 -2.41
CA ASP A 460 10.94 -34.72 -1.21
C ASP A 460 12.30 -34.07 -1.57
N GLN A 461 12.28 -32.85 -2.11
CA GLN A 461 13.49 -32.03 -2.23
C GLN A 461 13.64 -31.18 -0.98
N LYS A 462 14.75 -31.34 -0.25
CA LYS A 462 15.05 -30.52 0.94
C LYS A 462 15.96 -29.36 0.55
N PHE A 463 15.47 -28.15 0.71
CA PHE A 463 16.24 -26.91 0.54
C PHE A 463 17.15 -26.64 1.75
N GLU A 464 18.39 -26.24 1.49
CA GLU A 464 19.34 -25.83 2.52
C GLU A 464 19.27 -24.34 2.79
N TRP A 465 18.90 -23.94 4.01
CA TRP A 465 18.76 -22.53 4.37
C TRP A 465 20.06 -21.71 4.24
N LYS A 466 21.22 -22.36 4.24
CA LYS A 466 22.53 -21.71 4.08
C LYS A 466 22.70 -21.08 2.71
N ASP A 467 22.01 -21.58 1.69
CA ASP A 467 22.07 -21.05 0.33
C ASP A 467 21.49 -19.63 0.23
N LEU A 468 20.62 -19.23 1.17
CA LEU A 468 20.07 -17.87 1.24
C LEU A 468 21.01 -16.84 1.89
N GLN A 469 22.12 -17.29 2.48
CA GLN A 469 23.09 -16.42 3.14
C GLN A 469 24.22 -15.96 2.21
N GLN A 470 24.28 -16.52 0.99
CA GLN A 470 25.20 -16.13 -0.08
C GLN A 470 24.75 -14.81 -0.73
#